data_AF-A0A947CT21-F1
#
_entry.id   AF-A0A947CT21-F1
#
_cell.length_a   1.000
_cell.length_b   1.000
_cell.length_c   1.000
_cell.angle_alpha   90.00
_cell.angle_beta   90.00
_cell.angle_gamma   90.00
#
_symmetry.space_group_name_H-M   'P 1'
#
loop_
_entity.id
_entity.type
_entity.pdbx_description
1 polymer ?
#
loop_
_entity_poly.entity_id
_entity_poly.type
_entity_poly.pdbx_seq_one_letter_code
_entity_poly.pdbx_strand_id
1 'polypeptide(L)'
;IIIDDEFSRVGRVLEFLRKLLAHDGAVVVRFGRPLDTVGNRVDDELRSVDRCGRVVDLPSFFKDANGELQPDRQRDSEYTRHLGREVAAAFRRETVFQSTSLLARAALDVLEDRSGTADIYRLLRLPSSAVHAPVQQVAERLRILIDTICSNPDLGCITDADRSKSADELMEEATRWLRTYHTRPVIERLGDRLHVADMKLLYYYANRTSHIEIPEGEDDAL
;
A
#
# COMPACT_ATOMS: atom_id res chain seq x y z
N ILE A 1 6.35 22.87 27.22
CA ILE A 1 7.28 21.72 27.20
C ILE A 1 6.57 20.58 27.88
N ILE A 2 5.94 19.71 27.08
CA ILE A 2 5.24 18.52 27.60
C ILE A 2 6.29 17.41 27.60
N ILE A 3 6.84 17.13 28.77
CA ILE A 3 7.64 15.94 29.06
C ILE A 3 6.69 15.06 29.88
N ASP A 4 5.80 14.35 29.20
CA ASP A 4 5.07 13.21 29.79
C ASP A 4 4.36 12.41 28.68
N ASP A 5 5.04 11.40 28.11
CA ASP A 5 4.40 10.13 27.70
C ASP A 5 5.41 9.00 27.32
N GLU A 6 6.69 9.09 27.70
CA GLU A 6 7.75 8.27 27.09
C GLU A 6 7.94 6.86 27.69
N PHE A 7 7.15 6.46 28.70
CA PHE A 7 7.34 5.14 29.37
C PHE A 7 6.09 4.26 29.49
N SER A 8 4.91 4.73 29.04
CA SER A 8 3.63 4.05 29.31
C SER A 8 3.40 2.73 28.55
N ARG A 9 4.37 2.24 27.77
CA ARG A 9 4.24 0.99 26.99
C ARG A 9 5.51 0.16 26.80
N VAL A 10 6.59 0.31 27.58
CA VAL A 10 7.84 -0.48 27.35
C VAL A 10 7.56 -1.99 27.24
N GLY A 11 6.69 -2.54 28.09
CA GLY A 11 6.27 -3.94 28.01
C GLY A 11 5.49 -4.29 26.73
N ARG A 12 4.63 -3.39 26.25
CA ARG A 12 3.88 -3.56 24.99
C ARG A 12 4.76 -3.38 23.76
N VAL A 13 5.75 -2.49 23.80
CA VAL A 13 6.77 -2.32 22.76
C VAL A 13 7.65 -3.55 22.68
N LEU A 14 8.08 -4.11 23.82
CA LEU A 14 8.88 -5.34 23.86
C LEU A 14 8.07 -6.57 23.42
N GLU A 15 6.79 -6.66 23.79
CA GLU A 15 5.88 -7.71 23.30
C GLU A 15 5.63 -7.58 21.80
N PHE A 16 5.44 -6.36 21.30
CA PHE A 16 5.32 -6.06 19.87
C PHE A 16 6.60 -6.42 19.10
N LEU A 17 7.79 -6.03 19.60
CA LEU A 17 9.08 -6.38 19.01
C LEU A 17 9.34 -7.88 19.03
N ARG A 18 8.98 -8.58 20.12
CA ARG A 18 9.06 -10.05 20.19
C ARG A 18 8.12 -10.70 19.19
N LYS A 19 6.88 -10.23 19.06
CA LYS A 19 5.94 -10.70 18.03
C LYS A 19 6.53 -10.44 16.63
N LEU A 20 7.08 -9.26 16.39
CA LEU A 20 7.65 -8.89 15.09
C LEU A 20 8.89 -9.72 14.73
N LEU A 21 9.76 -10.03 15.69
CA LEU A 21 10.99 -10.82 15.48
C LEU A 21 10.76 -12.34 15.47
N ALA A 22 9.73 -12.85 16.15
CA ALA A 22 9.38 -14.27 16.17
C ALA A 22 8.65 -14.75 14.90
N HIS A 23 8.47 -13.86 13.92
CA HIS A 23 7.58 -14.05 12.80
C HIS A 23 8.34 -13.83 11.48
N ASP A 24 8.86 -14.94 10.92
CA ASP A 24 9.44 -14.98 9.57
C ASP A 24 8.43 -14.41 8.55
N GLY A 25 8.87 -13.42 7.77
CA GLY A 25 8.05 -12.79 6.73
C GLY A 25 7.30 -11.51 7.13
N ALA A 26 7.37 -11.06 8.39
CA ALA A 26 6.66 -9.86 8.84
C ALA A 26 7.19 -8.52 8.28
N VAL A 27 8.40 -8.52 7.70
CA VAL A 27 9.05 -7.30 7.20
C VAL A 27 9.62 -7.57 5.81
N VAL A 28 9.10 -6.87 4.81
CA VAL A 28 9.68 -6.83 3.46
C VAL A 28 10.39 -5.49 3.27
N VAL A 29 11.69 -5.54 2.99
CA VAL A 29 12.48 -4.37 2.58
C VAL A 29 12.77 -4.48 1.10
N ARG A 30 12.41 -3.44 0.34
CA ARG A 30 12.67 -3.34 -1.09
C ARG A 30 13.33 -2.02 -1.43
N PHE A 31 14.41 -2.09 -2.20
CA PHE A 31 15.10 -0.93 -2.73
C PHE A 31 14.66 -0.70 -4.17
N GLY A 32 14.09 0.46 -4.45
CA GLY A 32 13.74 0.90 -5.79
C GLY A 32 14.94 1.42 -6.57
N ARG A 33 14.73 1.72 -7.85
CA ARG A 33 15.75 2.40 -8.67
C ARG A 33 16.01 3.80 -8.11
N PRO A 34 17.29 4.22 -7.98
CA PRO A 34 17.63 5.55 -7.48
C PRO A 34 17.15 6.66 -8.43
N LEU A 35 16.79 7.78 -7.82
CA LEU A 35 16.47 9.04 -8.49
C LEU A 35 17.48 10.11 -8.05
N ASP A 36 17.76 11.07 -8.93
CA ASP A 36 18.56 12.25 -8.58
C ASP A 36 17.73 13.31 -7.83
N THR A 37 18.32 14.47 -7.54
CA THR A 37 17.69 15.55 -6.77
C THR A 37 16.57 16.28 -7.50
N VAL A 38 16.36 16.04 -8.79
CA VAL A 38 15.27 16.65 -9.58
C VAL A 38 14.29 15.62 -10.14
N GLY A 39 14.51 14.32 -9.86
CA GLY A 39 13.61 13.23 -10.22
C GLY A 39 14.02 12.44 -11.47
N ASN A 40 15.19 12.71 -12.06
CA ASN A 40 15.68 11.87 -13.14
C ASN A 40 16.12 10.50 -12.60
N ARG A 41 16.14 9.50 -13.47
CA ARG A 41 16.63 8.18 -13.12
C ARG A 41 18.16 8.21 -13.03
N VAL A 42 18.72 7.33 -12.21
CA VAL A 42 20.16 7.11 -12.13
C VAL A 42 20.49 5.75 -12.76
N ASP A 43 21.48 5.72 -13.65
CA ASP A 43 21.97 4.50 -14.29
C ASP A 43 22.94 3.70 -13.38
N ASP A 44 23.42 2.56 -13.88
CA ASP A 44 24.29 1.65 -13.12
C ASP A 44 25.69 2.24 -12.90
N GLU A 45 26.08 3.25 -13.69
CA GLU A 45 27.30 4.04 -13.52
C GLU A 45 27.09 5.28 -12.61
N LEU A 46 25.93 5.37 -11.94
CA LEU A 46 25.55 6.45 -11.03
C LEU A 46 25.40 7.83 -11.71
N ARG A 47 25.05 7.86 -12.99
CA ARG A 47 24.79 9.08 -13.76
C ARG A 47 23.30 9.36 -13.85
N SER A 48 22.93 10.63 -13.75
CA SER A 48 21.57 11.09 -14.02
C SER A 48 21.25 10.93 -15.51
N VAL A 49 20.11 10.30 -15.82
CA VAL A 49 19.64 10.06 -17.18
C VAL A 49 18.21 10.54 -17.36
N ASP A 50 17.96 11.18 -18.50
CA ASP A 50 16.63 11.64 -18.88
C ASP A 50 15.71 10.46 -19.29
N ARG A 51 14.47 10.77 -19.67
CA ARG A 51 13.48 9.77 -20.11
C ARG A 51 13.88 9.02 -21.39
N CYS A 52 14.77 9.60 -22.20
CA CYS A 52 15.32 8.98 -23.41
C CYS A 52 16.60 8.18 -23.13
N GLY A 53 17.07 8.11 -21.89
CA GLY A 53 18.30 7.43 -21.49
C GLY A 53 19.57 8.23 -21.78
N ARG A 54 19.47 9.54 -22.02
CA ARG A 54 20.64 10.40 -22.26
C ARG A 54 21.17 10.90 -20.93
N VAL A 55 22.49 10.89 -20.79
CA VAL A 55 23.17 11.44 -19.60
C VAL A 55 22.92 12.94 -19.51
N VAL A 56 22.53 13.38 -18.32
CA VAL A 56 22.21 14.77 -18.00
C VAL A 56 23.35 15.39 -17.20
N ASP A 57 23.81 16.57 -17.60
CA ASP A 57 24.67 17.41 -16.76
C ASP A 57 23.81 18.08 -15.69
N LEU A 58 23.55 17.37 -14.58
CA LEU A 58 22.66 17.85 -13.51
C LEU A 58 23.03 19.26 -12.98
N PRO A 59 24.31 19.62 -12.75
CA PRO A 59 24.69 20.99 -12.41
C PRO A 59 24.17 22.08 -13.36
N SER A 60 24.00 21.78 -14.65
CA SER A 60 23.48 22.75 -15.62
C SER A 60 22.06 23.22 -15.30
N PHE A 61 21.27 22.42 -14.59
CA PHE A 61 19.90 22.74 -14.19
C PHE A 61 19.86 23.87 -13.17
N PHE A 62 20.98 24.15 -12.52
CA PHE A 62 21.09 25.13 -11.43
C PHE A 62 21.88 26.38 -11.81
N LYS A 63 22.35 26.47 -13.07
CA LYS A 63 23.14 27.60 -13.58
C LYS A 63 22.25 28.69 -14.17
N ASP A 64 22.70 29.93 -14.08
CA ASP A 64 22.11 31.08 -14.77
C ASP A 64 22.59 31.19 -16.23
N ALA A 65 22.21 32.27 -16.92
CA ALA A 65 22.63 32.52 -18.30
C ALA A 65 24.15 32.73 -18.47
N ASN A 66 24.87 33.06 -17.39
CA ASN A 66 26.32 33.23 -17.37
C ASN A 66 27.05 31.92 -17.01
N GLY A 67 26.31 30.86 -16.69
CA GLY A 67 26.85 29.57 -16.27
C GLY A 67 27.19 29.49 -14.78
N GLU A 68 26.78 30.47 -13.97
CA GLU A 68 27.03 30.50 -12.52
C GLU A 68 25.88 29.84 -11.75
N LEU A 69 26.20 29.07 -10.71
CA LEU A 69 25.19 28.45 -9.86
C LEU A 69 24.42 29.53 -9.08
N GLN A 70 23.11 29.57 -9.29
CA GLN A 70 22.25 30.61 -8.73
C GLN A 70 21.00 29.97 -8.10
N PRO A 71 20.64 30.33 -6.85
CA PRO A 71 19.35 29.96 -6.28
C PRO A 71 18.20 30.59 -7.07
N ASP A 72 17.21 29.79 -7.44
CA ASP A 72 16.01 30.25 -8.14
C ASP A 72 14.79 29.54 -7.55
N ARG A 73 13.99 30.28 -6.78
CA ARG A 73 12.83 29.70 -6.08
C ARG A 73 11.78 29.13 -7.02
N GLN A 74 11.55 29.76 -8.17
CA GLN A 74 10.52 29.29 -9.10
C GLN A 74 10.98 27.98 -9.74
N ARG A 75 12.20 27.96 -10.27
CA ARG A 75 12.81 26.76 -10.86
C ARG A 75 12.90 25.60 -9.86
N ASP A 76 13.45 25.87 -8.68
CA ASP A 76 13.66 24.84 -7.65
C ASP A 76 12.33 24.26 -7.16
N SER A 77 11.25 25.07 -7.14
CA SER A 77 9.90 24.59 -6.82
C SER A 77 9.36 23.61 -7.87
N GLU A 78 9.60 23.85 -9.15
CA GLU A 78 9.18 22.94 -10.22
C GLU A 78 10.00 21.65 -10.23
N TYR A 79 11.30 21.71 -9.95
CA TYR A 79 12.13 20.52 -9.76
C TYR A 79 11.65 19.69 -8.56
N THR A 80 11.35 20.34 -7.44
CA THR A 80 10.80 19.65 -6.26
C THR A 80 9.46 19.00 -6.57
N ARG A 81 8.59 19.68 -7.34
CA ARG A 81 7.30 19.13 -7.77
C ARG A 81 7.47 17.94 -8.71
N HIS A 82 8.46 17.99 -9.61
CA HIS A 82 8.80 16.87 -10.47
C HIS A 82 9.32 15.68 -9.68
N LEU A 83 10.32 15.88 -8.82
CA LEU A 83 10.85 14.86 -7.92
C LEU A 83 9.73 14.22 -7.10
N GLY A 84 8.83 15.01 -6.52
CA GLY A 84 7.70 14.50 -5.76
C GLY A 84 6.79 13.56 -6.56
N ARG A 85 6.54 13.86 -7.85
CA ARG A 85 5.77 12.97 -8.74
C ARG A 85 6.51 11.66 -9.00
N GLU A 86 7.81 11.72 -9.29
CA GLU A 86 8.63 10.54 -9.58
C GLU A 86 8.81 9.66 -8.34
N VAL A 87 9.01 10.26 -7.17
CA VAL A 87 9.03 9.54 -5.87
C VAL A 87 7.69 8.88 -5.58
N ALA A 88 6.56 9.56 -5.81
CA ALA A 88 5.24 8.96 -5.61
C ALA A 88 4.96 7.79 -6.57
N ALA A 89 5.38 7.92 -7.83
CA ALA A 89 5.27 6.84 -8.82
C ALA A 89 6.16 5.64 -8.46
N ALA A 90 7.42 5.90 -8.08
CA ALA A 90 8.32 4.86 -7.59
C ALA A 90 7.77 4.19 -6.33
N PHE A 91 7.26 4.96 -5.37
CA PHE A 91 6.67 4.41 -4.16
C PHE A 91 5.55 3.42 -4.45
N ARG A 92 4.65 3.72 -5.39
CA ARG A 92 3.58 2.78 -5.81
C ARG A 92 4.16 1.52 -6.44
N ARG A 93 4.98 1.66 -7.48
CA ARG A 93 5.60 0.55 -8.22
C ARG A 93 6.45 -0.37 -7.33
N GLU A 94 7.16 0.20 -6.36
CA GLU A 94 8.04 -0.54 -5.46
C GLU A 94 7.33 -1.00 -4.18
N THR A 95 6.05 -0.67 -3.98
CA THR A 95 5.29 -1.16 -2.82
C THR A 95 5.09 -2.67 -2.94
N VAL A 96 5.45 -3.41 -1.89
CA VAL A 96 5.11 -4.83 -1.74
C VAL A 96 3.87 -4.95 -0.88
N PHE A 97 2.76 -5.40 -1.48
CA PHE A 97 1.51 -5.59 -0.77
C PHE A 97 1.56 -6.86 0.08
N GLN A 98 1.25 -6.71 1.36
CA GLN A 98 1.12 -7.80 2.31
C GLN A 98 -0.29 -8.38 2.26
N SER A 99 -0.45 -9.64 2.67
CA SER A 99 -1.76 -10.31 2.76
C SER A 99 -2.80 -9.49 3.55
N THR A 100 -2.36 -8.74 4.58
CA THR A 100 -3.23 -7.83 5.35
C THR A 100 -3.84 -6.70 4.52
N SER A 101 -3.07 -6.09 3.62
CA SER A 101 -3.57 -5.00 2.76
C SER A 101 -4.46 -5.54 1.65
N LEU A 102 -4.11 -6.71 1.10
CA LEU A 102 -4.89 -7.39 0.05
C LEU A 102 -6.25 -7.85 0.58
N LEU A 103 -6.28 -8.53 1.74
CA LEU A 103 -7.52 -8.93 2.39
C LEU A 103 -8.39 -7.73 2.75
N ALA A 104 -7.79 -6.69 3.33
CA ALA A 104 -8.54 -5.50 3.72
C ALA A 104 -9.20 -4.81 2.51
N ARG A 105 -8.48 -4.73 1.37
CA ARG A 105 -9.04 -4.20 0.14
C ARG A 105 -10.19 -5.06 -0.38
N ALA A 106 -9.97 -6.36 -0.54
CA ALA A 106 -11.01 -7.27 -1.05
C ALA A 106 -12.27 -7.28 -0.18
N ALA A 107 -12.12 -7.24 1.15
CA ALA A 107 -13.24 -7.17 2.07
C ALA A 107 -13.97 -5.80 2.00
N LEU A 108 -13.24 -4.70 1.83
CA LEU A 108 -13.84 -3.37 1.67
C LEU A 108 -14.64 -3.28 0.37
N ASP A 109 -14.10 -3.75 -0.76
CA ASP A 109 -14.79 -3.74 -2.05
C ASP A 109 -16.11 -4.54 -1.97
N VAL A 110 -16.08 -5.73 -1.36
CA VAL A 110 -17.31 -6.53 -1.16
C VAL A 110 -18.35 -5.80 -0.29
N LEU A 111 -17.90 -5.01 0.70
CA LEU A 111 -18.80 -4.20 1.52
C LEU A 111 -19.34 -2.99 0.75
N GLU A 112 -18.56 -2.38 -0.12
CA GLU A 112 -19.00 -1.31 -1.03
C GLU A 112 -20.10 -1.82 -1.96
N ASP A 113 -19.89 -2.96 -2.61
CA ASP A 113 -20.87 -3.59 -3.50
C ASP A 113 -22.19 -3.87 -2.75
N ARG A 114 -22.09 -4.51 -1.58
CA ARG A 114 -23.26 -4.92 -0.78
C ARG A 114 -24.01 -3.75 -0.14
N SER A 115 -23.30 -2.66 0.16
CA SER A 115 -23.91 -1.45 0.73
C SER A 115 -24.40 -0.46 -0.33
N GLY A 116 -24.02 -0.65 -1.59
CA GLY A 116 -24.36 0.22 -2.71
C GLY A 116 -23.72 1.61 -2.59
N THR A 117 -22.58 1.73 -1.90
CA THR A 117 -21.89 3.02 -1.73
C THR A 117 -20.40 2.85 -1.49
N ALA A 118 -19.60 3.65 -2.20
CA ALA A 118 -18.17 3.84 -1.93
C ALA A 118 -17.88 5.06 -1.04
N ASP A 119 -18.92 5.72 -0.49
CA ASP A 119 -18.73 6.86 0.42
C ASP A 119 -18.19 6.36 1.76
N ILE A 120 -16.94 6.73 2.06
CA ILE A 120 -16.25 6.30 3.28
C ILE A 120 -16.99 6.67 4.57
N TYR A 121 -17.68 7.81 4.64
CA TYR A 121 -18.43 8.19 5.84
C TYR A 121 -19.67 7.33 6.03
N ARG A 122 -20.26 6.83 4.94
CA ARG A 122 -21.36 5.86 4.99
C ARG A 122 -20.85 4.48 5.39
N LEU A 123 -19.74 4.02 4.80
CA LEU A 123 -19.10 2.74 5.12
C LEU A 123 -18.70 2.65 6.60
N LEU A 124 -18.09 3.71 7.13
CA LEU A 124 -17.70 3.81 8.56
C LEU A 124 -18.89 3.76 9.53
N ARG A 125 -20.13 3.94 9.04
CA ARG A 125 -21.36 3.96 9.84
C ARG A 125 -22.28 2.78 9.52
N LEU A 126 -21.81 1.78 8.78
CA LEU A 126 -22.60 0.58 8.52
C LEU A 126 -23.06 -0.06 9.83
N PRO A 127 -24.32 -0.49 9.93
CA PRO A 127 -24.80 -1.21 11.11
C PRO A 127 -24.08 -2.55 11.24
N SER A 128 -24.08 -3.12 12.45
CA SER A 128 -23.44 -4.41 12.73
C SER A 128 -23.94 -5.54 11.82
N SER A 129 -25.19 -5.49 11.37
CA SER A 129 -25.77 -6.46 10.42
C SER A 129 -25.20 -6.38 9.01
N ALA A 130 -24.56 -5.26 8.64
CA ALA A 130 -24.05 -4.97 7.29
C ALA A 130 -22.52 -5.04 7.18
N VAL A 131 -21.79 -5.20 8.29
CA VAL A 131 -20.31 -5.31 8.30
C VAL A 131 -19.84 -6.76 8.16
N HIS A 132 -20.51 -7.52 7.28
CA HIS A 132 -20.18 -8.91 6.99
C HIS A 132 -20.01 -9.14 5.48
N ALA A 133 -18.90 -9.75 5.09
CA ALA A 133 -18.58 -10.10 3.72
C ALA A 133 -18.53 -11.64 3.55
N PRO A 134 -19.21 -12.24 2.56
CA PRO A 134 -19.11 -13.68 2.29
C PRO A 134 -17.69 -14.05 1.88
N VAL A 135 -17.16 -15.13 2.45
CA VAL A 135 -15.78 -15.59 2.20
C VAL A 135 -15.54 -15.85 0.71
N GLN A 136 -16.53 -16.43 0.00
CA GLN A 136 -16.42 -16.71 -1.44
C GLN A 136 -16.27 -15.42 -2.27
N GLN A 137 -17.04 -14.37 -1.95
CA GLN A 137 -16.95 -13.08 -2.64
C GLN A 137 -15.60 -12.40 -2.36
N VAL A 138 -15.11 -12.48 -1.12
CA VAL A 138 -13.81 -11.93 -0.75
C VAL A 138 -12.67 -12.70 -1.43
N ALA A 139 -12.75 -14.03 -1.50
CA ALA A 139 -11.76 -14.86 -2.18
C ALA A 139 -11.66 -14.52 -3.68
N GLU A 140 -12.81 -14.33 -4.33
CA GLU A 140 -12.84 -13.95 -5.75
C GLU A 140 -12.28 -12.54 -5.97
N ARG A 141 -12.69 -11.57 -5.13
CA ARG A 141 -12.17 -10.20 -5.22
C ARG A 141 -10.66 -10.13 -4.93
N LEU A 142 -10.18 -10.95 -4.00
CA LEU A 142 -8.76 -11.11 -3.69
C LEU A 142 -7.99 -11.67 -4.90
N ARG A 143 -8.52 -12.68 -5.59
CA ARG A 143 -7.92 -13.25 -6.80
C ARG A 143 -7.81 -12.21 -7.91
N ILE A 144 -8.88 -11.48 -8.21
CA ILE A 144 -8.89 -10.41 -9.22
C ILE A 144 -7.85 -9.33 -8.88
N LEU A 145 -7.78 -8.91 -7.61
CA LEU A 145 -6.80 -7.91 -7.16
C LEU A 145 -5.35 -8.39 -7.36
N ILE A 146 -5.06 -9.64 -6.99
CA ILE A 146 -3.74 -10.24 -7.15
C ILE A 146 -3.38 -10.34 -8.64
N ASP A 147 -4.29 -10.85 -9.47
CA ASP A 147 -4.09 -10.97 -10.91
C ASP A 147 -3.82 -9.59 -11.55
N THR A 148 -4.56 -8.57 -11.12
CA THR A 148 -4.40 -7.18 -11.59
C THR A 148 -3.02 -6.63 -11.24
N ILE A 149 -2.56 -6.81 -9.99
CA ILE A 149 -1.24 -6.35 -9.55
C ILE A 149 -0.14 -7.12 -10.28
N CYS A 150 -0.26 -8.44 -10.41
CA CYS A 150 0.74 -9.27 -11.07
C CYS A 150 0.85 -8.98 -12.57
N SER A 151 -0.25 -8.62 -13.23
CA SER A 151 -0.27 -8.28 -14.66
C SER A 151 0.22 -6.85 -14.95
N ASN A 152 0.29 -5.99 -13.93
CA ASN A 152 0.69 -4.60 -14.09
C ASN A 152 1.76 -4.19 -13.06
N PRO A 153 3.05 -4.30 -13.42
CA PRO A 153 4.16 -4.00 -12.52
C PRO A 153 4.17 -2.57 -11.95
N ASP A 154 3.52 -1.60 -12.61
CA ASP A 154 3.48 -0.21 -12.14
C ASP A 154 2.55 -0.01 -10.92
N LEU A 155 1.66 -0.96 -10.65
CA LEU A 155 0.73 -0.89 -9.51
C LEU A 155 1.38 -1.28 -8.18
N GLY A 156 2.52 -1.97 -8.23
CA GLY A 156 3.20 -2.53 -7.08
C GLY A 156 3.52 -4.01 -7.29
N CYS A 157 3.84 -4.71 -6.21
CA CYS A 157 4.26 -6.10 -6.27
C CYS A 157 3.68 -6.92 -5.11
N ILE A 158 3.65 -8.23 -5.32
CA ILE A 158 3.31 -9.24 -4.31
C ILE A 158 4.49 -10.21 -4.27
N THR A 159 4.83 -10.71 -3.08
CA THR A 159 5.95 -11.66 -2.94
C THR A 159 5.62 -12.98 -3.62
N ASP A 160 6.63 -13.72 -4.09
CA ASP A 160 6.38 -15.04 -4.68
C ASP A 160 5.81 -16.04 -3.67
N ALA A 161 6.13 -15.87 -2.38
CA ALA A 161 5.56 -16.64 -1.29
C ALA A 161 4.06 -16.36 -1.08
N ASP A 162 3.60 -15.13 -1.30
CA ASP A 162 2.18 -14.79 -1.21
C ASP A 162 1.42 -15.15 -2.49
N ARG A 163 2.07 -15.04 -3.66
CA ARG A 163 1.49 -15.44 -4.95
C ARG A 163 1.21 -16.94 -5.05
N SER A 164 2.00 -17.77 -4.36
CA SER A 164 1.85 -19.22 -4.38
C SER A 164 0.74 -19.72 -3.45
N LYS A 165 0.22 -18.87 -2.56
CA LYS A 165 -0.86 -19.20 -1.63
C LYS A 165 -2.20 -19.12 -2.34
N SER A 166 -3.11 -20.00 -1.94
CA SER A 166 -4.53 -19.88 -2.25
C SER A 166 -5.16 -18.66 -1.56
N ALA A 167 -6.32 -18.23 -2.06
CA ALA A 167 -7.08 -17.14 -1.43
C ALA A 167 -7.43 -17.45 0.04
N ASP A 168 -7.77 -18.70 0.37
CA ASP A 168 -8.06 -19.13 1.74
C ASP A 168 -6.82 -19.04 2.65
N GLU A 169 -5.65 -19.49 2.17
CA GLU A 169 -4.39 -19.37 2.91
C GLU A 169 -4.02 -17.89 3.18
N LEU A 170 -4.19 -17.01 2.17
CA LEU A 170 -3.96 -15.58 2.33
C LEU A 170 -4.95 -14.95 3.32
N MET A 171 -6.22 -15.33 3.27
CA MET A 171 -7.25 -14.83 4.20
C MET A 171 -6.94 -15.26 5.64
N GLU A 172 -6.58 -16.53 5.85
CA GLU A 172 -6.22 -17.06 7.17
C GLU A 172 -4.98 -16.38 7.73
N GLU A 173 -3.96 -16.21 6.91
CA GLU A 173 -2.74 -15.51 7.27
C GLU A 173 -3.02 -14.04 7.62
N ALA A 174 -3.70 -13.31 6.75
CA ALA A 174 -4.02 -11.90 6.97
C ALA A 174 -4.87 -11.69 8.24
N THR A 175 -5.88 -12.55 8.46
CA THR A 175 -6.70 -12.51 9.68
C THR A 175 -5.86 -12.73 10.93
N ARG A 176 -4.93 -13.69 10.89
CA ARG A 176 -3.97 -13.94 11.97
C ARG A 176 -3.09 -12.71 12.24
N TRP A 177 -2.53 -12.09 11.20
CA TRP A 177 -1.69 -10.90 11.32
C TRP A 177 -2.43 -9.71 11.90
N LEU A 178 -3.62 -9.41 11.37
CA LEU A 178 -4.45 -8.30 11.83
C LEU A 178 -4.84 -8.45 13.30
N ARG A 179 -4.98 -9.69 13.81
CA ARG A 179 -5.20 -9.96 15.23
C ARG A 179 -3.95 -9.78 16.09
N THR A 180 -2.76 -10.05 15.57
CA THR A 180 -1.50 -9.95 16.32
C THR A 180 -1.07 -8.50 16.58
N TYR A 181 -1.30 -7.61 15.61
CA TYR A 181 -0.86 -6.21 15.68
C TYR A 181 -1.76 -5.30 16.51
N HIS A 182 -3.04 -5.65 16.66
CA HIS A 182 -4.05 -4.81 17.29
C HIS A 182 -4.63 -5.45 18.54
N THR A 183 -5.02 -4.65 19.52
CA THR A 183 -5.69 -5.17 20.73
C THR A 183 -7.12 -5.64 20.47
N ARG A 184 -7.69 -5.29 19.33
CA ARG A 184 -8.99 -5.76 18.83
C ARG A 184 -8.80 -6.33 17.42
N PRO A 185 -9.51 -7.39 17.05
CA PRO A 185 -9.46 -7.91 15.69
C PRO A 185 -9.99 -6.86 14.71
N VAL A 186 -9.33 -6.73 13.55
CA VAL A 186 -9.82 -5.89 12.45
C VAL A 186 -10.91 -6.61 11.67
N ILE A 187 -10.65 -7.89 11.40
CA ILE A 187 -11.54 -8.81 10.69
C ILE A 187 -11.51 -10.17 11.38
N GLU A 188 -12.63 -10.87 11.41
CA GLU A 188 -12.78 -12.20 12.02
C GLU A 188 -13.53 -13.13 11.05
N ARG A 189 -13.04 -14.36 10.89
CA ARG A 189 -13.76 -15.38 10.12
C ARG A 189 -14.79 -16.06 11.01
N LEU A 190 -16.07 -15.97 10.63
CA LEU A 190 -17.22 -16.59 11.26
C LEU A 190 -17.89 -17.52 10.24
N GLY A 191 -17.42 -18.77 10.17
CA GLY A 191 -17.92 -19.74 9.19
C GLY A 191 -17.62 -19.31 7.75
N ASP A 192 -18.68 -19.10 6.98
CA ASP A 192 -18.65 -18.68 5.56
C ASP A 192 -18.63 -17.15 5.38
N ARG A 193 -18.46 -16.38 6.46
CA ARG A 193 -18.42 -14.91 6.44
C ARG A 193 -17.18 -14.37 7.15
N LEU A 194 -16.70 -13.22 6.68
CA LEU A 194 -15.77 -12.36 7.38
C LEU A 194 -16.55 -11.22 8.03
N HIS A 195 -16.45 -11.10 9.35
CA HIS A 195 -16.96 -9.98 10.14
C HIS A 195 -15.90 -8.90 10.27
N VAL A 196 -16.23 -7.67 9.87
CA VAL A 196 -15.36 -6.51 10.05
C VAL A 196 -15.65 -5.88 11.40
N ALA A 197 -14.76 -6.12 12.36
CA ALA A 197 -14.88 -5.64 13.73
C ALA A 197 -14.36 -4.20 13.91
N ASP A 198 -13.45 -3.73 13.03
CA ASP A 198 -12.98 -2.34 13.00
C ASP A 198 -12.87 -1.82 11.56
N MET A 199 -13.90 -1.09 11.11
CA MET A 199 -13.94 -0.51 9.76
C MET A 199 -12.84 0.53 9.52
N LYS A 200 -12.40 1.27 10.56
CA LYS A 200 -11.37 2.30 10.40
C LYS A 200 -10.02 1.65 10.12
N LEU A 201 -9.70 0.59 10.86
CA LEU A 201 -8.48 -0.18 10.62
C LEU A 201 -8.55 -0.93 9.30
N LEU A 202 -9.71 -1.50 8.93
CA LEU A 202 -9.88 -2.12 7.61
C LEU A 202 -9.55 -1.11 6.50
N TYR A 203 -10.15 0.09 6.55
CA TYR A 203 -9.89 1.16 5.59
C TYR A 203 -8.42 1.60 5.58
N TYR A 204 -7.78 1.71 6.75
CA TYR A 204 -6.36 2.03 6.85
C TYR A 204 -5.48 1.04 6.08
N TYR A 205 -5.72 -0.28 6.21
CA TYR A 205 -4.96 -1.30 5.48
C TYR A 205 -5.32 -1.31 3.99
N ALA A 206 -6.61 -1.17 3.64
CA ALA A 206 -7.07 -1.13 2.27
C ALA A 206 -6.47 0.05 1.49
N ASN A 207 -6.28 1.22 2.13
CA ASN A 207 -5.76 2.44 1.52
C ASN A 207 -4.39 2.28 0.86
N ARG A 208 -3.61 1.26 1.26
CA ARG A 208 -2.32 0.98 0.60
C ARG A 208 -2.49 0.67 -0.89
N THR A 209 -3.66 0.16 -1.27
CA THR A 209 -4.05 -0.22 -2.64
C THR A 209 -4.95 0.82 -3.32
N SER A 210 -5.20 1.97 -2.70
CA SER A 210 -6.22 2.95 -3.17
C SER A 210 -5.98 3.49 -4.60
N HIS A 211 -4.76 3.44 -5.10
CA HIS A 211 -4.41 3.82 -6.48
C HIS A 211 -4.67 2.70 -7.52
N ILE A 212 -5.10 1.52 -7.08
CA ILE A 212 -5.40 0.38 -7.93
C ILE A 212 -6.88 0.43 -8.31
N GLU A 213 -7.12 0.60 -9.61
CA GLU A 213 -8.42 0.41 -10.23
C GLU A 213 -8.60 -1.10 -10.47
N ILE A 214 -9.62 -1.67 -9.83
CA ILE A 214 -9.98 -3.07 -10.02
C ILE A 214 -11.11 -3.08 -11.06
N PRO A 215 -10.99 -3.84 -12.15
CA PRO A 215 -12.10 -4.02 -13.07
C PRO A 215 -13.32 -4.52 -12.29
N GLU A 216 -14.48 -3.90 -12.51
CA GLU A 216 -15.74 -4.54 -12.12
C GLU A 216 -15.75 -5.89 -12.85
N GLY A 217 -15.84 -7.00 -12.09
CA GLY A 217 -16.03 -8.30 -12.71
C GLY A 217 -17.26 -8.20 -13.59
N GLU A 218 -17.20 -8.73 -14.81
CA GLU A 218 -18.40 -8.84 -15.65
C GLU A 218 -19.49 -9.47 -14.77
N ASP A 219 -20.51 -8.67 -14.43
CA ASP A 219 -21.76 -9.22 -13.94
C ASP A 219 -22.17 -10.20 -15.04
N ASP A 220 -22.09 -11.51 -14.75
CA ASP A 220 -22.74 -12.54 -15.54
C ASP A 220 -24.25 -12.26 -15.46
N ALA A 221 -24.68 -11.31 -16.28
CA ALA A 221 -26.06 -10.99 -16.56
C ALA A 221 -26.56 -11.99 -17.60
N LEU A 222 -26.82 -13.22 -17.16
CA LEU A 222 -27.68 -14.19 -17.85
C LEU A 222 -28.48 -15.03 -16.84
#